data_AF-A0A1F4E424-F1
#
_entry.id   AF-A0A1F4E424-F1
#
_cell.length_a   1.000
_cell.length_b   1.000
_cell.length_c   1.000
_cell.angle_alpha   90.00
_cell.angle_beta   90.00
_cell.angle_gamma   90.00
#
_symmetry.space_group_name_H-M   'P 1'
#
loop_
_entity.id
_entity.type
_entity.pdbx_description
1 polymer ?
#
loop_
_entity_poly.entity_id
_entity_poly.type
_entity_poly.pdbx_seq_one_letter_code
_entity_poly.pdbx_strand_id
1 'polypeptide(L)'
;MSAAQAQMQQAMADMPPDQRKQMEAMMARQGAAMSGGGAHRMCISPEMAARDKPMVDPEGKCEPAKVSRSGNKTSFEFNCKTAGRSMVGKGDSTFAGDTITSRMDMTTTDATGRHTMQTEQQMKYLGADCGELKPVGQAARK
;
A
#
# COMPACT_ATOMS: atom_id res chain seq x y z
N MET A 1 -8.52 18.04 2.34
CA MET A 1 -8.70 17.30 1.08
C MET A 1 -8.25 18.21 -0.05
N SER A 2 -7.25 17.82 -0.83
CA SER A 2 -6.65 18.70 -1.85
C SER A 2 -7.56 18.81 -3.06
N ALA A 3 -7.58 19.97 -3.73
CA ALA A 3 -8.35 20.18 -4.97
C ALA A 3 -8.02 19.14 -6.06
N ALA A 4 -6.78 18.61 -6.04
CA ALA A 4 -6.35 17.52 -6.91
C ALA A 4 -7.12 16.20 -6.68
N GLN A 5 -7.49 15.88 -5.42
CA GLN A 5 -8.31 14.69 -5.13
C GLN A 5 -9.75 14.85 -5.64
N ALA A 6 -10.31 16.06 -5.53
CA ALA A 6 -11.66 16.35 -6.03
C ALA A 6 -11.74 16.27 -7.56
N GLN A 7 -10.73 16.82 -8.26
CA GLN A 7 -10.63 16.73 -9.72
C GLN A 7 -10.47 15.28 -10.19
N MET A 8 -9.68 14.48 -9.46
CA MET A 8 -9.52 13.05 -9.77
C MET A 8 -10.83 12.28 -9.58
N GLN A 9 -11.59 12.58 -8.52
CA GLN A 9 -12.91 11.98 -8.29
C GLN A 9 -13.93 12.38 -9.38
N GLN A 10 -13.93 13.64 -9.82
CA GLN A 10 -14.79 14.08 -10.93
C GLN A 10 -14.42 13.42 -12.26
N ALA A 11 -13.13 13.36 -12.59
CA ALA A 11 -12.67 12.68 -13.80
C ALA A 11 -13.04 11.18 -13.81
N MET A 12 -13.07 10.53 -12.65
CA MET A 12 -13.54 9.16 -12.49
C MET A 12 -15.07 9.04 -12.63
N ALA A 13 -15.82 10.04 -12.15
CA ALA A 13 -17.27 10.08 -12.25
C ALA A 13 -17.77 10.36 -13.67
N ASP A 14 -17.01 11.13 -14.46
CA ASP A 14 -17.32 11.50 -15.84
C ASP A 14 -16.92 10.43 -16.87
N MET A 15 -16.22 9.37 -16.45
CA MET A 15 -15.83 8.28 -17.36
C MET A 15 -17.04 7.44 -17.80
N PRO A 16 -17.16 7.07 -19.09
CA PRO A 16 -18.20 6.16 -19.56
C PRO A 16 -18.21 4.84 -18.78
N PRO A 17 -19.38 4.25 -18.50
CA PRO A 17 -19.50 3.07 -17.63
C PRO A 17 -18.69 1.86 -18.12
N ASP A 18 -18.56 1.66 -19.44
CA ASP A 18 -17.73 0.59 -20.00
C ASP A 18 -16.23 0.82 -19.75
N GLN A 19 -15.78 2.08 -19.83
CA GLN A 19 -14.40 2.45 -19.58
C GLN A 19 -14.04 2.32 -18.09
N ARG A 20 -14.99 2.69 -17.20
CA ARG A 20 -14.90 2.44 -15.76
C ARG A 20 -14.76 0.95 -15.44
N LYS A 21 -15.60 0.09 -16.02
CA LYS A 21 -15.52 -1.36 -15.82
C LYS A 21 -14.20 -1.96 -16.31
N GLN A 22 -13.67 -1.50 -17.43
CA GLN A 22 -12.37 -1.98 -17.93
C GLN A 22 -11.23 -1.58 -16.99
N MET A 23 -11.27 -0.36 -16.45
CA MET A 23 -10.28 0.11 -15.48
C MET A 23 -10.40 -0.62 -14.13
N GLU A 24 -11.62 -0.83 -13.62
CA GLU A 24 -11.87 -1.65 -12.43
C GLU A 24 -11.36 -3.08 -12.62
N ALA A 25 -11.60 -3.69 -13.79
CA ALA A 25 -11.10 -5.02 -14.11
C ALA A 25 -9.56 -5.05 -14.21
N MET A 26 -8.94 -4.00 -14.74
CA MET A 26 -7.48 -3.88 -14.80
C MET A 26 -6.88 -3.73 -13.39
N MET A 27 -7.47 -2.90 -12.54
CA MET A 27 -6.99 -2.71 -11.17
C MET A 27 -7.26 -3.92 -10.28
N ALA A 28 -8.40 -4.59 -10.44
CA ALA A 28 -8.68 -5.87 -9.79
C ALA A 28 -7.65 -6.94 -10.19
N ARG A 29 -7.20 -6.96 -11.45
CA ARG A 29 -6.09 -7.82 -11.89
C ARG A 29 -4.74 -7.46 -11.26
N GLN A 30 -4.55 -6.20 -10.87
CA GLN A 30 -3.39 -5.72 -10.14
C GLN A 30 -3.56 -5.78 -8.61
N GLY A 31 -4.66 -6.35 -8.12
CA GLY A 31 -4.93 -6.55 -6.68
C GLY A 31 -5.46 -5.31 -5.96
N ALA A 32 -5.91 -4.28 -6.68
CA ALA A 32 -6.46 -3.05 -6.11
C ALA A 32 -7.92 -2.84 -6.52
N ALA A 33 -8.82 -2.69 -5.55
CA ALA A 33 -10.18 -2.24 -5.79
C ALA A 33 -10.34 -0.79 -5.27
N MET A 34 -10.66 0.16 -6.15
CA MET A 34 -10.99 1.53 -5.75
C MET A 34 -12.38 1.59 -5.15
N SER A 35 -12.49 1.67 -3.82
CA SER A 35 -13.73 2.14 -3.21
C SER A 35 -13.70 3.66 -3.12
N GLY A 36 -14.85 4.31 -3.32
CA GLY A 36 -14.97 5.76 -3.30
C GLY A 36 -14.35 6.36 -2.04
N GLY A 37 -13.52 7.40 -2.21
CA GLY A 37 -12.82 8.09 -1.12
C GLY A 37 -11.32 7.77 -0.96
N GLY A 38 -10.75 6.90 -1.80
CA GLY A 38 -9.32 6.53 -1.75
C GLY A 38 -9.00 5.37 -0.81
N ALA A 39 -10.03 4.67 -0.31
CA ALA A 39 -9.88 3.43 0.41
C ALA A 39 -9.84 2.25 -0.57
N HIS A 40 -8.92 1.31 -0.35
CA HIS A 40 -8.79 0.09 -1.16
C HIS A 40 -8.95 -1.14 -0.30
N ARG A 41 -9.68 -2.14 -0.83
CA ARG A 41 -9.70 -3.48 -0.25
C ARG A 41 -8.63 -4.31 -0.93
N MET A 42 -7.85 -5.03 -0.13
CA MET A 42 -6.81 -5.94 -0.61
C MET A 42 -6.97 -7.29 0.09
N CYS A 43 -6.77 -8.38 -0.66
CA CYS A 43 -6.73 -9.72 -0.11
C CYS A 43 -5.27 -10.11 0.11
N ILE A 44 -4.88 -10.43 1.35
CA ILE A 44 -3.50 -10.80 1.69
C ILE A 44 -3.41 -12.33 1.76
N SER A 45 -2.43 -12.94 1.08
CA SER A 45 -2.22 -14.40 1.17
C SER A 45 -1.75 -14.80 2.59
N PRO A 46 -2.06 -16.03 3.05
CA PRO A 46 -1.60 -16.51 4.36
C PRO A 46 -0.07 -16.44 4.52
N GLU A 47 0.67 -16.71 3.44
CA GLU A 47 2.13 -16.60 3.44
C GLU A 47 2.60 -15.18 3.72
N MET A 48 1.98 -14.17 3.10
CA MET A 48 2.32 -12.77 3.38
C MET A 48 1.88 -12.34 4.77
N ALA A 49 0.71 -12.79 5.24
CA ALA A 49 0.23 -12.48 6.59
C ALA A 49 1.14 -13.08 7.68
N ALA A 50 1.76 -14.23 7.41
CA ALA A 50 2.71 -14.88 8.31
C ALA A 50 4.11 -14.21 8.29
N ARG A 51 4.40 -13.31 7.34
CA ARG A 51 5.66 -12.57 7.35
C ARG A 51 5.58 -11.47 8.41
N ASP A 52 6.43 -11.57 9.43
CA ASP A 52 6.68 -10.48 10.40
C ASP A 52 7.47 -9.30 9.80
N LYS A 53 7.31 -9.04 8.50
CA LYS A 53 7.97 -7.96 7.77
C LYS A 53 6.93 -7.00 7.20
N PRO A 54 7.16 -5.68 7.29
CA PRO A 54 6.30 -4.69 6.65
C PRO A 54 6.13 -4.95 5.14
N MET A 55 4.92 -4.73 4.62
CA MET A 55 4.60 -4.91 3.19
C MET A 55 5.18 -3.83 2.26
N VAL A 56 6.06 -2.94 2.77
CA VAL A 56 6.69 -1.87 1.97
C VAL A 56 7.63 -2.41 0.89
N ASP A 57 8.06 -3.67 1.00
CA ASP A 57 8.93 -4.32 0.03
C ASP A 57 8.35 -5.66 -0.45
N PRO A 58 7.35 -5.63 -1.35
CA PRO A 58 6.78 -6.85 -1.92
C PRO A 58 7.77 -7.64 -2.78
N GLU A 59 8.84 -7.00 -3.29
CA GLU A 59 9.84 -7.63 -4.16
C GLU A 59 11.15 -8.03 -3.45
N GLY A 60 11.31 -7.72 -2.16
CA GLY A 60 12.53 -8.02 -1.40
C GLY A 60 13.76 -7.21 -1.82
N LYS A 61 13.59 -6.08 -2.51
CA LYS A 61 14.68 -5.25 -3.08
C LYS A 61 15.13 -4.11 -2.16
N CYS A 62 14.51 -3.95 -1.00
CA CYS A 62 14.90 -2.97 -0.01
C CYS A 62 15.88 -3.61 0.99
N GLU A 63 17.07 -2.99 1.12
CA GLU A 63 18.09 -3.39 2.09
C GLU A 63 17.52 -3.35 3.53
N PRO A 64 18.07 -4.16 4.46
CA PRO A 64 17.31 -4.74 5.55
C PRO A 64 16.52 -3.70 6.33
N ALA A 65 15.20 -3.86 6.28
CA ALA A 65 14.31 -3.03 7.04
C ALA A 65 14.51 -3.35 8.53
N LYS A 66 14.94 -2.37 9.34
CA LYS A 66 14.94 -2.54 10.79
C LYS A 66 13.50 -2.54 11.24
N VAL A 67 13.04 -3.66 11.78
CA VAL A 67 11.69 -3.80 12.32
C VAL A 67 11.82 -4.08 13.80
N SER A 68 11.15 -3.27 14.62
CA SER A 68 11.07 -3.46 16.06
C SER A 68 9.62 -3.48 16.48
N ARG A 69 9.23 -4.51 17.23
CA ARG A 69 7.88 -4.66 17.74
C ARG A 69 7.90 -4.57 19.26
N SER A 70 7.08 -3.69 19.81
CA SER A 70 6.89 -3.51 21.24
C SER A 70 5.39 -3.47 21.54
N GLY A 71 4.88 -4.53 22.15
CA GLY A 71 3.45 -4.70 22.42
C GLY A 71 2.62 -4.62 21.14
N ASN A 72 1.74 -3.61 21.09
CA ASN A 72 0.86 -3.35 19.96
C ASN A 72 1.43 -2.33 18.95
N LYS A 73 2.70 -1.93 19.08
CA LYS A 73 3.36 -0.99 18.16
C LYS A 73 4.50 -1.68 17.42
N THR A 74 4.57 -1.48 16.12
CA THR A 74 5.67 -1.93 15.25
C THR A 74 6.29 -0.73 14.57
N SER A 75 7.55 -0.45 14.85
CA SER A 75 8.34 0.56 14.15
C SER A 75 9.16 -0.10 13.06
N PHE A 76 9.29 0.55 11.91
CA PHE A 76 10.06 0.07 10.79
C PHE A 76 10.87 1.18 10.12
N GLU A 77 12.07 0.85 9.66
CA GLU A 77 12.90 1.72 8.82
C GLU A 77 13.35 0.92 7.61
N PHE A 78 13.35 1.50 6.42
CA PHE A 78 13.80 0.84 5.20
C PHE A 78 14.63 1.78 4.33
N ASN A 79 15.54 1.21 3.55
CA ASN A 79 16.35 1.92 2.57
C ASN A 79 16.38 1.11 1.26
N CYS A 80 15.63 1.57 0.26
CA CYS A 80 15.59 0.97 -1.05
C CYS A 80 16.47 1.78 -2.01
N LYS A 81 17.36 1.12 -2.73
CA LYS A 81 18.11 1.70 -3.85
C LYS A 81 17.79 0.92 -5.11
N THR A 82 17.18 1.55 -6.10
CA THR A 82 16.81 0.91 -7.37
C THR A 82 17.10 1.87 -8.52
N ALA A 83 18.00 1.47 -9.42
CA ALA A 83 18.27 2.09 -10.71
C ALA A 83 18.20 3.64 -10.73
N GLY A 84 19.06 4.30 -9.95
CA GLY A 84 19.15 5.77 -9.90
C GLY A 84 18.13 6.45 -8.99
N ARG A 85 17.26 5.70 -8.31
CA ARG A 85 16.35 6.17 -7.28
C ARG A 85 16.73 5.61 -5.92
N SER A 86 16.78 6.47 -4.91
CA SER A 86 16.95 6.10 -3.50
C SER A 86 15.67 6.43 -2.77
N MET A 87 15.15 5.51 -1.97
CA MET A 87 13.99 5.73 -1.12
C MET A 87 14.34 5.30 0.30
N VAL A 88 14.24 6.22 1.25
CA VAL A 88 14.46 5.96 2.67
C VAL A 88 13.19 6.28 3.40
N GLY A 89 12.69 5.34 4.20
CA GLY A 89 11.49 5.55 4.98
C GLY A 89 11.63 5.09 6.41
N LYS A 90 10.94 5.77 7.31
CA LYS A 90 10.73 5.35 8.69
C LYS A 90 9.24 5.45 8.99
N GLY A 91 8.71 4.51 9.76
CA GLY A 91 7.31 4.53 10.11
C GLY A 91 7.03 3.72 11.36
N ASP A 92 5.82 3.90 11.85
CA ASP A 92 5.29 3.15 12.96
C ASP A 92 3.84 2.75 12.69
N SER A 93 3.49 1.53 13.11
CA SER A 93 2.16 0.95 12.98
C SER A 93 1.67 0.54 14.35
N THR A 94 0.46 0.98 14.71
CA THR A 94 -0.21 0.62 15.95
C THR A 94 -1.37 -0.30 15.64
N PHE A 95 -1.42 -1.44 16.32
CA PHE A 95 -2.43 -2.46 16.18
C PHE A 95 -3.45 -2.31 17.32
N ALA A 96 -4.74 -2.23 16.98
CA ALA A 96 -5.83 -2.08 17.93
C ALA A 96 -7.00 -2.97 17.48
N GLY A 97 -6.99 -4.23 17.93
CA GLY A 97 -7.92 -5.25 17.48
C GLY A 97 -7.82 -5.44 15.97
N ASP A 98 -8.94 -5.23 15.27
CA ASP A 98 -9.03 -5.32 13.81
C ASP A 98 -8.56 -4.07 13.07
N THR A 99 -8.09 -3.03 13.78
CA THR A 99 -7.65 -1.77 13.16
C THR A 99 -6.15 -1.61 13.28
N ILE A 100 -5.50 -1.18 12.20
CA ILE A 100 -4.10 -0.83 12.15
C ILE A 100 -3.99 0.63 11.71
N THR A 101 -3.30 1.45 12.50
CA THR A 101 -2.98 2.83 12.12
C THR A 101 -1.49 2.92 11.88
N SER A 102 -1.09 3.37 10.69
CA SER A 102 0.32 3.48 10.31
C SER A 102 0.66 4.91 9.92
N ARG A 103 1.79 5.41 10.42
CA ARG A 103 2.40 6.67 10.00
C ARG A 103 3.77 6.39 9.43
N MET A 104 4.13 7.07 8.35
CA MET A 104 5.40 6.88 7.66
C MET A 104 5.92 8.20 7.11
N ASP A 105 7.18 8.50 7.39
CA ASP A 105 7.94 9.55 6.73
C ASP A 105 8.85 8.91 5.70
N MET A 106 8.77 9.36 4.46
CA MET A 106 9.51 8.81 3.34
C MET A 106 10.26 9.93 2.60
N THR A 107 11.51 9.68 2.28
CA THR A 107 12.33 10.53 1.41
C THR A 107 12.67 9.73 0.16
N THR A 108 12.30 10.24 -1.00
CA THR A 108 12.71 9.72 -2.30
C THR A 108 13.68 10.69 -2.96
N THR A 109 14.78 10.18 -3.50
CA THR A 109 15.74 10.93 -4.30
C THR A 109 15.80 10.30 -5.67
N ASP A 110 15.56 11.07 -6.72
CA ASP A 110 15.66 10.66 -8.11
C ASP A 110 16.30 11.77 -8.97
N ALA A 111 16.26 11.64 -10.29
CA ALA A 111 16.84 12.60 -11.24
C ALA A 111 16.23 14.01 -11.14
N THR A 112 15.02 14.15 -10.59
CA THR A 112 14.32 15.43 -10.41
C THR A 112 14.64 16.09 -9.06
N GLY A 113 15.33 15.39 -8.17
CA GLY A 113 15.76 15.89 -6.88
C GLY A 113 15.26 15.07 -5.69
N ARG A 114 15.23 15.70 -4.52
CA ARG A 114 14.83 15.09 -3.25
C ARG A 114 13.39 15.48 -2.91
N HIS A 115 12.54 14.48 -2.73
CA HIS A 115 11.13 14.58 -2.39
C HIS A 115 10.86 13.95 -1.03
N THR A 116 10.17 14.65 -0.15
CA THR A 116 9.76 14.11 1.15
C THR A 116 8.25 14.01 1.21
N MET A 117 7.75 12.87 1.68
CA MET A 117 6.33 12.59 1.82
C MET A 117 6.06 12.01 3.20
N GLN A 118 5.05 12.53 3.87
CA GLN A 118 4.50 11.94 5.08
C GLN A 118 3.16 11.30 4.74
N THR A 119 2.97 10.05 5.16
CA THR A 119 1.77 9.27 4.91
C THR A 119 1.20 8.80 6.22
N GLU A 120 -0.11 8.97 6.39
CA GLU A 120 -0.87 8.36 7.47
C GLU A 120 -1.98 7.52 6.83
N GLN A 121 -2.09 6.28 7.27
CA GLN A 121 -3.06 5.33 6.73
C GLN A 121 -3.70 4.53 7.86
N GLN A 122 -4.95 4.16 7.65
CA GLN A 122 -5.71 3.30 8.55
C GLN A 122 -6.21 2.10 7.76
N MET A 123 -5.96 0.91 8.28
CA MET A 123 -6.43 -0.36 7.73
C MET A 123 -7.37 -1.00 8.73
N LYS A 124 -8.41 -1.66 8.22
CA LYS A 124 -9.34 -2.45 9.01
C LYS A 124 -9.41 -3.86 8.44
N TYR A 125 -9.25 -4.86 9.30
CA TYR A 125 -9.46 -6.25 8.96
C TYR A 125 -10.96 -6.50 8.75
N LEU A 126 -11.31 -7.05 7.59
CA LEU A 126 -12.70 -7.31 7.20
C LEU A 126 -13.10 -8.79 7.34
N GLY A 127 -12.13 -9.68 7.57
CA GLY A 127 -12.33 -11.12 7.62
C GLY A 127 -11.42 -11.88 6.65
N ALA A 128 -11.54 -13.21 6.67
CA ALA A 128 -10.76 -14.11 5.82
C ALA A 128 -11.38 -14.31 4.42
N ASP A 129 -12.65 -13.94 4.24
CA ASP A 129 -13.33 -14.02 2.93
C ASP A 129 -12.95 -12.82 2.05
N CYS A 130 -12.21 -13.09 0.99
CA CYS A 130 -11.77 -12.10 0.03
C CYS A 130 -12.78 -11.86 -1.12
N GLY A 131 -13.86 -12.63 -1.19
CA GLY A 131 -14.80 -12.60 -2.31
C GLY A 131 -14.09 -12.79 -3.66
N GLU A 132 -14.33 -11.88 -4.60
CA GLU A 132 -13.74 -11.91 -5.95
C GLU A 132 -12.28 -11.39 -6.01
N LEU A 133 -11.70 -10.92 -4.88
CA LEU A 133 -10.35 -10.37 -4.86
C LEU A 133 -9.30 -11.47 -4.81
N LYS A 134 -8.37 -11.44 -5.78
CA LYS A 134 -7.22 -12.35 -5.78
C LYS A 134 -6.22 -11.97 -4.68
N PRO A 135 -5.71 -12.93 -3.89
CA PRO A 135 -4.68 -12.65 -2.92
C PRO A 135 -3.42 -12.06 -3.55
N VAL A 136 -3.01 -10.87 -3.10
CA VAL A 136 -1.67 -10.34 -3.40
C VAL A 136 -0.61 -11.25 -2.78
N GLY A 137 0.56 -11.34 -3.41
CA GLY A 137 1.63 -12.27 -3.01
C GLY A 137 1.49 -13.70 -3.56
N GLN A 138 0.40 -14.03 -4.26
CA GLN A 138 0.28 -15.31 -4.96
C GLN A 138 0.85 -15.27 -6.40
N ALA A 139 1.21 -14.08 -6.90
CA ALA A 139 1.76 -13.87 -8.24
C ALA A 139 3.30 -13.83 -8.24
N ALA A 140 3.94 -14.98 -8.02
CA ALA A 140 5.30 -15.27 -8.51
C ALA A 140 5.64 -16.76 -8.35
N ARG A 141 4.79 -17.66 -8.85
CA ARG A 141 5.23 -19.01 -9.25
C ARG A 141 4.86 -19.20 -10.70
N LYS A 142 5.78 -18.81 -11.58
CA LYS A 142 5.97 -19.45 -12.88
C LYS A 142 7.38 -19.99 -12.91
#